data_AF-A0A382RVT4-F1
#
_entry.id   AF-A0A382RVT4-F1
#
_cell.length_a   1.000
_cell.length_b   1.000
_cell.length_c   1.000
_cell.angle_alpha   90.00
_cell.angle_beta   90.00
_cell.angle_gamma   90.00
#
_symmetry.space_group_name_H-M   'P 1'
#
loop_
_entity.id
_entity.type
_entity.pdbx_description
1 polymer ?
#
loop_
_entity_poly.entity_id
_entity_poly.type
_entity_poly.pdbx_seq_one_letter_code
_entity_poly.pdbx_strand_id
1 'polypeptide(L)'
;MGASYGSLFATKVLLAGHDAALVCTPATAELINGEGTMVRFPIRGRETPVDIYSSDLESNLRAMAPEGLDPGSFDLVVLAMQEAQYSAPGVRELLRRVAAERTPCLAVMNMPPLPYLERIPKLSVGPLEKCFVEPSLWSEFEPGLVTLASPDPQAYRPPDGPKNHLHVGLPTNFKAAPFENEEHTAILQDLEADIDEIRYDAGDGPLEVPVKLRVYESLFVPLAKWPMLVS
;
A
#
# COMPACT_ATOMS: atom_id res chain seq x y z
N MET A 1 1.15 -5.30 -3.60
CA MET A 1 2.40 -5.36 -4.39
C MET A 1 3.38 -4.32 -3.87
N GLY A 2 4.46 -4.69 -3.17
CA GLY A 2 5.35 -3.66 -2.61
C GLY A 2 6.23 -4.13 -1.47
N ALA A 3 7.40 -3.52 -1.36
CA ALA A 3 8.41 -3.82 -0.34
C ALA A 3 8.06 -3.14 1.00
N SER A 4 8.46 -1.88 1.19
CA SER A 4 8.34 -1.20 2.49
C SER A 4 6.91 -0.72 2.76
N TYR A 5 6.34 0.09 1.86
CA TYR A 5 4.97 0.60 2.04
C TYR A 5 3.92 -0.51 1.99
N GLY A 6 4.16 -1.55 1.19
CA GLY A 6 3.33 -2.76 1.18
C GLY A 6 3.30 -3.44 2.54
N SER A 7 4.45 -3.70 3.16
CA SER A 7 4.51 -4.31 4.50
C SER A 7 3.90 -3.42 5.59
N LEU A 8 4.12 -2.10 5.53
CA LEU A 8 3.53 -1.17 6.49
C LEU A 8 1.99 -1.17 6.40
N PHE A 9 1.45 -1.02 5.18
CA PHE A 9 0.00 -1.03 4.97
C PHE A 9 -0.59 -2.39 5.36
N ALA A 10 0.02 -3.49 4.94
CA ALA A 10 -0.40 -4.84 5.31
C ALA A 10 -0.44 -5.02 6.83
N THR A 11 0.56 -4.54 7.57
CA THR A 11 0.55 -4.64 9.05
C THR A 11 -0.61 -3.88 9.67
N LYS A 12 -1.00 -2.73 9.11
CA LYS A 12 -2.17 -1.98 9.59
C LYS A 12 -3.48 -2.71 9.32
N VAL A 13 -3.61 -3.31 8.15
CA VAL A 13 -4.78 -4.10 7.72
C VAL A 13 -4.91 -5.37 8.58
N LEU A 14 -3.80 -6.08 8.84
CA LEU A 14 -3.74 -7.24 9.73
C LEU A 14 -4.16 -6.89 11.16
N LEU A 15 -3.63 -5.80 11.71
CA LEU A 15 -4.02 -5.30 13.05
C LEU A 15 -5.52 -4.95 13.14
N ALA A 16 -6.12 -4.57 12.02
CA ALA A 16 -7.54 -4.27 11.89
C ALA A 16 -8.40 -5.53 11.67
N GLY A 17 -7.80 -6.73 11.65
CA GLY A 17 -8.52 -8.00 11.53
C GLY A 17 -8.71 -8.50 10.09
N HIS A 18 -8.06 -7.89 9.11
CA HIS A 18 -8.18 -8.23 7.69
C HIS A 18 -6.97 -9.04 7.19
N ASP A 19 -7.20 -9.96 6.27
CA ASP A 19 -6.14 -10.76 5.66
C ASP A 19 -5.33 -9.97 4.63
N ALA A 20 -4.05 -10.32 4.46
CA ALA A 20 -3.17 -9.66 3.50
C ALA A 20 -2.28 -10.64 2.73
N ALA A 21 -2.04 -10.33 1.44
CA ALA A 21 -1.05 -11.01 0.60
C ALA A 21 0.04 -10.06 0.10
N LEU A 22 1.30 -10.37 0.40
CA LEU A 22 2.46 -9.62 -0.08
C LEU A 22 3.07 -10.26 -1.32
N VAL A 23 3.04 -9.53 -2.43
CA VAL A 23 3.75 -9.91 -3.66
C VAL A 23 5.21 -9.48 -3.55
N CYS A 24 6.12 -10.45 -3.61
CA CYS A 24 7.55 -10.25 -3.48
C CYS A 24 8.36 -11.34 -4.22
N THR A 25 9.69 -11.31 -4.12
CA THR A 25 10.52 -12.37 -4.73
C THR A 25 10.33 -13.70 -4.01
N PRO A 26 10.54 -14.86 -4.66
CA PRO A 26 10.37 -16.18 -4.03
C PRO A 26 11.09 -16.33 -2.68
N ALA A 27 12.37 -15.93 -2.61
CA ALA A 27 13.13 -15.99 -1.36
C ALA A 27 12.57 -15.06 -0.25
N THR A 28 11.95 -13.94 -0.61
CA THR A 28 11.28 -13.06 0.35
C THR A 28 9.95 -13.66 0.79
N ALA A 29 9.24 -14.34 -0.11
CA ALA A 29 8.00 -15.03 0.21
C ALA A 29 8.23 -16.19 1.17
N GLU A 30 9.25 -17.01 0.95
CA GLU A 30 9.66 -18.07 1.88
C GLU A 30 9.99 -17.51 3.27
N LEU A 31 10.76 -16.42 3.34
CA LEU A 31 11.07 -15.75 4.59
C LEU A 31 9.80 -15.26 5.32
N ILE A 32 8.93 -14.53 4.63
CA ILE A 32 7.70 -13.98 5.25
C ILE A 32 6.73 -15.09 5.66
N ASN A 33 6.59 -16.15 4.86
CA ASN A 33 5.71 -17.26 5.23
C ASN A 33 6.26 -18.10 6.39
N GLY A 34 7.59 -18.15 6.56
CA GLY A 34 8.23 -18.88 7.65
C GLY A 34 8.32 -18.09 8.96
N GLU A 35 8.58 -16.79 8.89
CA GLU A 35 8.90 -15.94 10.05
C GLU A 35 7.93 -14.77 10.26
N GLY A 36 7.02 -14.51 9.33
CA GLY A 36 6.18 -13.31 9.33
C GLY A 36 6.93 -12.04 8.95
N THR A 37 6.32 -10.90 9.24
CA THR A 37 6.93 -9.56 9.16
C THR A 37 6.97 -8.90 10.52
N MET A 38 7.96 -8.05 10.76
CA MET A 38 8.04 -7.20 11.95
C MET A 38 8.04 -5.73 11.53
N VAL A 39 7.14 -4.94 12.12
CA VAL A 39 7.15 -3.48 11.96
C VAL A 39 7.28 -2.80 13.31
N ARG A 40 8.30 -1.95 13.42
CA ARG A 40 8.58 -1.13 14.60
C ARG A 40 7.88 0.22 14.51
N PHE A 41 7.06 0.55 15.49
CA PHE A 41 6.29 1.79 15.56
C PHE A 41 6.74 2.68 16.74
N PRO A 42 6.99 3.98 16.50
CA PRO A 42 7.13 4.95 17.59
C PRO A 42 5.74 5.25 18.17
N ILE A 43 5.54 5.02 19.46
CA ILE A 43 4.24 5.23 20.10
C ILE A 43 4.23 6.56 20.85
N ARG A 44 3.17 7.35 20.69
CA ARG A 44 3.02 8.63 21.38
C ARG A 44 3.04 8.41 22.91
N GLY A 45 3.88 9.17 23.61
CA GLY A 45 3.99 9.09 25.07
C GLY A 45 4.83 7.93 25.60
N ARG A 46 5.50 7.16 24.72
CA ARG A 46 6.43 6.10 25.10
C ARG A 46 7.84 6.43 24.59
N GLU A 47 8.84 6.19 25.43
CA GLU A 47 10.24 6.34 25.02
C GLU A 47 10.70 5.20 24.11
N THR A 48 10.23 3.98 24.39
CA THR A 48 10.60 2.78 23.63
C THR A 48 9.56 2.50 22.54
N PRO A 49 9.99 2.34 21.27
CA PRO A 49 9.13 1.86 20.19
C PRO A 49 8.55 0.48 20.50
N VAL A 50 7.44 0.15 19.83
CA VAL A 50 6.80 -1.16 19.93
C VAL A 50 7.01 -1.92 18.62
N ASP A 51 7.45 -3.16 18.73
CA ASP A 51 7.57 -4.10 17.61
C ASP A 51 6.27 -4.89 17.49
N ILE A 52 5.71 -4.93 16.30
CA ILE A 52 4.51 -5.70 15.98
C ILE A 52 4.91 -6.78 14.98
N TYR A 53 4.73 -8.03 15.38
CA TYR A 53 5.00 -9.20 14.55
C TYR A 53 3.69 -9.70 13.95
N SER A 54 3.66 -9.94 12.64
CA SER A 54 2.46 -10.47 11.99
C SER A 54 2.10 -11.88 12.46
N SER A 55 3.06 -12.63 13.01
CA SER A 55 2.84 -13.96 13.61
C SER A 55 2.00 -13.92 14.88
N ASP A 56 1.93 -12.76 15.53
CA ASP A 56 1.23 -12.59 16.81
C ASP A 56 -0.20 -12.07 16.59
N LEU A 57 -0.60 -11.86 15.34
CA LEU A 57 -1.91 -11.36 14.94
C LEU A 57 -2.83 -12.52 14.54
N GLU A 58 -4.14 -12.37 14.79
CA GLU A 58 -5.14 -13.39 14.44
C GLU A 58 -5.41 -13.47 12.93
N SER A 59 -5.24 -12.35 12.22
CA SER A 59 -5.39 -12.22 10.77
C SER A 59 -4.26 -12.93 9.99
N ASN A 60 -4.54 -13.39 8.78
CA ASN A 60 -3.59 -14.15 7.99
C ASN A 60 -2.73 -13.26 7.09
N LEU A 61 -1.41 -13.36 7.25
CA LEU A 61 -0.44 -12.87 6.29
C LEU A 61 0.09 -14.03 5.43
N ARG A 62 0.05 -13.85 4.11
CA ARG A 62 0.78 -14.71 3.17
C ARG A 62 1.67 -13.88 2.25
N ALA A 63 2.73 -14.49 1.74
CA ALA A 63 3.59 -13.90 0.74
C ALA A 63 3.78 -14.86 -0.44
N MET A 64 3.84 -14.32 -1.66
CA MET A 64 4.00 -15.12 -2.87
C MET A 64 4.69 -14.35 -4.00
N ALA A 65 5.21 -15.10 -4.96
CA ALA A 65 5.71 -14.56 -6.21
C ALA A 65 4.54 -14.12 -7.12
N PRO A 66 4.74 -13.16 -8.04
CA PRO A 66 3.67 -12.62 -8.88
C PRO A 66 2.90 -13.66 -9.69
N GLU A 67 3.55 -14.73 -10.14
CA GLU A 67 3.00 -15.71 -11.07
C GLU A 67 1.82 -16.51 -10.46
N GLY A 68 1.87 -16.78 -9.16
CA GLY A 68 0.90 -17.62 -8.45
C GLY A 68 -0.36 -16.91 -7.93
N LEU A 69 -0.50 -15.60 -8.21
CA LEU A 69 -1.59 -14.80 -7.65
C LEU A 69 -2.74 -14.62 -8.65
N ASP A 70 -3.96 -14.86 -8.18
CA ASP A 70 -5.21 -14.53 -8.87
C ASP A 70 -5.77 -13.20 -8.30
N PRO A 71 -5.71 -12.08 -9.05
CA PRO A 71 -6.21 -10.80 -8.58
C PRO A 71 -7.71 -10.78 -8.26
N GLY A 72 -8.51 -11.62 -8.93
CA GLY A 72 -9.96 -11.69 -8.71
C GLY A 72 -10.35 -12.25 -7.34
N SER A 73 -9.40 -12.86 -6.63
CA SER A 73 -9.60 -13.37 -5.26
C SER A 73 -9.44 -12.32 -4.16
N PHE A 74 -9.23 -11.04 -4.50
CA PHE A 74 -9.01 -9.95 -3.57
C PHE A 74 -10.02 -8.82 -3.76
N ASP A 75 -10.47 -8.23 -2.65
CA ASP A 75 -11.36 -7.06 -2.67
C ASP A 75 -10.62 -5.77 -3.06
N LEU A 76 -9.31 -5.70 -2.79
CA LEU A 76 -8.48 -4.53 -3.05
C LEU A 76 -7.03 -4.93 -3.41
N VAL A 77 -6.47 -4.33 -4.46
CA VAL A 77 -5.05 -4.43 -4.79
C VAL A 77 -4.31 -3.17 -4.37
N VAL A 78 -3.30 -3.32 -3.51
CA VAL A 78 -2.44 -2.19 -3.11
C VAL A 78 -1.19 -2.14 -3.99
N LEU A 79 -1.04 -1.07 -4.77
CA LEU A 79 0.11 -0.80 -5.63
C LEU A 79 1.15 0.04 -4.86
N ALA A 80 2.14 -0.60 -4.25
CA ALA A 80 3.11 0.01 -3.32
C ALA A 80 4.57 -0.25 -3.74
N MET A 81 4.82 -0.31 -5.04
CA MET A 81 6.16 -0.35 -5.66
C MET A 81 6.49 0.99 -6.32
N GLN A 82 7.77 1.23 -6.61
CA GLN A 82 8.17 2.34 -7.48
C GLN A 82 7.68 2.08 -8.92
N GLU A 83 7.33 3.15 -9.64
CA GLU A 83 6.75 3.07 -11.00
C GLU A 83 7.57 2.16 -11.92
N ALA A 84 8.88 2.36 -12.01
CA ALA A 84 9.78 1.56 -12.85
C ALA A 84 9.78 0.06 -12.54
N GLN A 85 9.44 -0.34 -11.30
CA GLN A 85 9.45 -1.74 -10.89
C GLN A 85 8.27 -2.54 -11.47
N TYR A 86 7.20 -1.87 -11.91
CA TYR A 86 6.08 -2.55 -12.56
C TYR A 86 6.43 -3.10 -13.95
N SER A 87 7.48 -2.59 -14.59
CA SER A 87 8.02 -3.14 -15.84
C SER A 87 8.82 -4.43 -15.66
N ALA A 88 9.11 -4.85 -14.43
CA ALA A 88 9.87 -6.08 -14.18
C ALA A 88 9.09 -7.34 -14.66
N PRO A 89 9.80 -8.36 -15.18
CA PRO A 89 9.17 -9.65 -15.51
C PRO A 89 8.41 -10.24 -14.31
N GLY A 90 7.27 -10.87 -14.57
CA GLY A 90 6.35 -11.41 -13.56
C GLY A 90 5.43 -10.33 -12.98
N VAL A 91 5.97 -9.19 -12.57
CA VAL A 91 5.20 -8.05 -12.05
C VAL A 91 4.34 -7.43 -13.14
N ARG A 92 4.90 -7.28 -14.34
CA ARG A 92 4.21 -6.75 -15.52
C ARG A 92 2.97 -7.59 -15.88
N GLU A 93 3.13 -8.91 -15.91
CA GLU A 93 2.06 -9.86 -16.23
C GLU A 93 1.00 -9.89 -15.13
N LEU A 94 1.40 -9.77 -13.86
CA LEU A 94 0.47 -9.60 -12.76
C LEU A 94 -0.32 -8.30 -12.91
N LEU A 95 0.33 -7.18 -13.24
CA LEU A 95 -0.33 -5.90 -13.39
C LEU A 95 -1.39 -5.92 -14.51
N ARG A 96 -1.11 -6.59 -15.64
CA ARG A 96 -2.11 -6.82 -16.71
C ARG A 96 -3.29 -7.66 -16.23
N ARG A 97 -3.04 -8.72 -15.46
CA ARG A 97 -4.13 -9.53 -14.87
C ARG A 97 -4.99 -8.71 -13.92
N VAL A 98 -4.39 -7.85 -13.10
CA VAL A 98 -5.15 -6.93 -12.22
C VAL A 98 -6.06 -6.03 -13.04
N ALA A 99 -5.56 -5.44 -14.13
CA ALA A 99 -6.38 -4.62 -15.03
C ALA A 99 -7.52 -5.42 -15.67
N ALA A 100 -7.24 -6.63 -16.16
CA ALA A 100 -8.22 -7.51 -16.79
C ALA A 100 -9.34 -7.95 -15.83
N GLU A 101 -9.00 -8.26 -14.58
CA GLU A 101 -9.96 -8.64 -13.53
C GLU A 101 -10.73 -7.43 -12.97
N ARG A 102 -10.30 -6.20 -13.30
CA ARG A 102 -10.95 -4.95 -12.86
C ARG A 102 -11.01 -4.81 -11.33
N THR A 103 -10.07 -5.41 -10.62
CA THR A 103 -9.98 -5.29 -9.16
C THR A 103 -9.61 -3.85 -8.77
N PRO A 104 -10.32 -3.20 -7.83
CA PRO A 104 -10.03 -1.83 -7.45
C PRO A 104 -8.61 -1.73 -6.84
N CYS A 105 -7.91 -0.66 -7.20
CA CYS A 105 -6.50 -0.47 -6.90
C CYS A 105 -6.23 0.77 -6.06
N LEU A 106 -5.62 0.60 -4.88
CA LEU A 106 -5.06 1.68 -4.08
C LEU A 106 -3.57 1.83 -4.37
N ALA A 107 -3.18 2.90 -5.07
CA ALA A 107 -1.77 3.22 -5.27
C ALA A 107 -1.18 3.97 -4.08
N VAL A 108 -0.11 3.44 -3.50
CA VAL A 108 0.72 4.11 -2.49
C VAL A 108 2.06 4.42 -3.15
N MET A 109 2.03 5.38 -4.08
CA MET A 109 3.13 5.65 -5.01
C MET A 109 3.49 7.13 -5.02
N ASN A 110 4.79 7.42 -5.08
CA ASN A 110 5.30 8.79 -5.24
C ASN A 110 4.97 9.36 -6.64
N MET A 111 4.97 8.51 -7.65
CA MET A 111 4.55 8.83 -9.01
C MET A 111 3.14 8.25 -9.19
N PRO A 112 2.09 9.09 -9.27
CA PRO A 112 0.73 8.60 -9.48
C PRO A 112 0.62 7.81 -10.79
N PRO A 113 -0.06 6.66 -10.81
CA PRO A 113 -0.35 5.95 -12.07
C PRO A 113 -1.11 6.81 -13.07
N LEU A 114 -0.87 6.62 -14.37
CA LEU A 114 -1.58 7.32 -15.45
C LEU A 114 -3.13 7.28 -15.29
N PRO A 115 -3.78 6.13 -15.00
CA PRO A 115 -5.22 6.04 -14.79
C PRO A 115 -5.73 6.95 -13.68
N TYR A 116 -4.95 7.17 -12.62
CA TYR A 116 -5.33 8.12 -11.58
C TYR A 116 -5.27 9.57 -12.09
N LEU A 117 -4.21 9.90 -12.84
CA LEU A 117 -4.02 11.24 -13.40
C LEU A 117 -5.11 11.59 -14.42
N GLU A 118 -5.63 10.62 -15.16
CA GLU A 118 -6.73 10.80 -16.10
C GLU A 118 -8.03 11.26 -15.43
N ARG A 119 -8.20 10.99 -14.13
CA ARG A 119 -9.34 11.45 -13.33
C ARG A 119 -9.26 12.94 -12.98
N ILE A 120 -8.10 13.58 -13.15
CA ILE A 120 -7.90 14.98 -12.75
C ILE A 120 -8.49 15.91 -13.82
N PRO A 121 -9.52 16.71 -13.50
CA PRO A 121 -10.13 17.59 -14.48
C PRO A 121 -9.12 18.56 -15.10
N LYS A 122 -9.14 18.67 -16.43
CA LYS A 122 -8.28 19.56 -17.23
C LYS A 122 -6.79 19.18 -17.26
N LEU A 123 -6.37 18.07 -16.67
CA LEU A 123 -5.01 17.56 -16.83
C LEU A 123 -4.88 16.84 -18.17
N SER A 124 -3.91 17.25 -19.00
CA SER A 124 -3.57 16.51 -20.22
C SER A 124 -2.52 15.45 -19.88
N VAL A 125 -2.91 14.19 -19.92
CA VAL A 125 -2.05 13.06 -19.50
C VAL A 125 -1.07 12.63 -20.59
N GLY A 126 -1.42 12.76 -21.88
CA GLY A 126 -0.56 12.33 -22.99
C GLY A 126 0.89 12.89 -22.92
N PRO A 127 1.12 14.19 -22.66
CA PRO A 127 2.46 14.73 -22.47
C PRO A 127 3.24 14.16 -21.27
N LEU A 128 2.56 13.57 -20.29
CA LEU A 128 3.15 12.98 -19.09
C LEU A 128 3.62 11.54 -19.33
N GLU A 129 3.15 10.85 -20.36
CA GLU A 129 3.55 9.47 -20.67
C GLU A 129 5.08 9.32 -20.76
N LYS A 130 5.78 10.31 -21.33
CA LYS A 130 7.26 10.31 -21.40
C LYS A 130 7.97 10.28 -20.03
N CYS A 131 7.26 10.53 -18.94
CA CYS A 131 7.77 10.47 -17.57
C CYS A 131 7.65 9.07 -16.95
N PHE A 132 7.00 8.11 -17.62
CA PHE A 132 6.83 6.73 -17.17
C PHE A 132 7.78 5.81 -17.94
N VAL A 133 8.24 4.75 -17.29
CA VAL A 133 9.16 3.78 -17.91
C VAL A 133 8.47 2.98 -19.01
N GLU A 134 7.23 2.57 -18.77
CA GLU A 134 6.43 1.81 -19.74
C GLU A 134 4.96 2.24 -19.65
N PRO A 135 4.59 3.38 -20.30
CA PRO A 135 3.25 3.98 -20.18
C PRO A 135 2.13 3.00 -20.54
N SER A 136 2.37 2.14 -21.53
CA SER A 136 1.42 1.13 -22.02
C SER A 136 1.03 0.08 -20.98
N LEU A 137 1.74 -0.05 -19.85
CA LEU A 137 1.30 -0.95 -18.77
C LEU A 137 0.04 -0.46 -18.07
N TRP A 138 -0.21 0.83 -18.15
CA TRP A 138 -1.31 1.47 -17.46
C TRP A 138 -2.55 1.64 -18.33
N SER A 139 -2.43 1.47 -19.65
CA SER A 139 -3.52 1.75 -20.60
C SER A 139 -4.70 0.78 -20.52
N GLU A 140 -4.52 -0.38 -19.90
CA GLU A 140 -5.58 -1.38 -19.71
C GLU A 140 -6.41 -1.12 -18.44
N PHE A 141 -5.94 -0.26 -17.53
CA PHE A 141 -6.69 0.09 -16.32
C PHE A 141 -7.80 1.08 -16.63
N GLU A 142 -8.95 0.88 -16.01
CA GLU A 142 -9.98 1.91 -15.98
C GLU A 142 -9.64 2.97 -14.93
N PRO A 143 -9.64 4.26 -15.29
CA PRO A 143 -9.37 5.35 -14.35
C PRO A 143 -10.19 5.26 -13.06
N GLY A 144 -11.49 4.99 -13.15
CA GLY A 144 -12.39 4.92 -12.00
C GLY A 144 -12.07 3.80 -10.99
N LEU A 145 -11.27 2.80 -11.39
CA LEU A 145 -10.83 1.68 -10.56
C LEU A 145 -9.48 1.89 -9.90
N VAL A 146 -8.82 3.02 -10.15
CA VAL A 146 -7.52 3.35 -9.55
C VAL A 146 -7.65 4.60 -8.71
N THR A 147 -7.31 4.49 -7.42
CA THR A 147 -7.15 5.63 -6.52
C THR A 147 -5.73 5.74 -5.99
N LEU A 148 -5.42 6.85 -5.33
CA LEU A 148 -4.10 7.18 -4.82
C LEU A 148 -4.17 7.48 -3.33
N ALA A 149 -3.20 6.98 -2.59
CA ALA A 149 -2.86 7.41 -1.25
C ALA A 149 -1.46 8.02 -1.22
N SER A 150 -1.30 9.11 -0.49
CA SER A 150 0.02 9.71 -0.29
C SER A 150 0.92 8.73 0.49
N PRO A 151 2.16 8.47 0.02
CA PRO A 151 3.18 7.74 0.79
C PRO A 151 3.79 8.68 1.85
N ASP A 152 2.91 9.27 2.67
CA ASP A 152 3.27 10.23 3.71
C ASP A 152 4.04 9.64 4.89
N PRO A 153 3.72 8.43 5.39
CA PRO A 153 4.52 7.77 6.42
C PRO A 153 5.96 7.59 5.95
N GLN A 154 6.95 7.71 6.83
CA GLN A 154 8.32 7.36 6.48
C GLN A 154 8.68 6.05 7.15
N ALA A 155 8.92 5.03 6.35
CA ALA A 155 9.35 3.73 6.82
C ALA A 155 10.57 3.26 6.04
N TYR A 156 11.54 2.68 6.75
CA TYR A 156 12.80 2.23 6.18
C TYR A 156 13.16 0.85 6.70
N ARG A 157 13.89 0.09 5.88
CA ARG A 157 14.49 -1.16 6.32
C ARG A 157 15.84 -0.85 6.98
N PRO A 158 16.13 -1.38 8.17
CA PRO A 158 17.46 -1.24 8.76
C PRO A 158 18.53 -1.79 7.79
N PRO A 159 19.69 -1.11 7.62
CA PRO A 159 20.71 -1.48 6.63
C PRO A 159 21.20 -2.93 6.75
N ASP A 160 21.36 -3.42 7.98
CA ASP A 160 21.84 -4.76 8.31
C ASP A 160 20.73 -5.67 8.85
N GLY A 161 19.47 -5.27 8.71
CA GLY A 161 18.32 -5.98 9.24
C GLY A 161 17.74 -7.02 8.26
N PRO A 162 16.93 -7.98 8.77
CA PRO A 162 16.15 -8.89 7.94
C PRO A 162 15.23 -8.16 6.95
N LYS A 163 14.99 -8.75 5.77
CA LYS A 163 14.18 -8.11 4.70
C LYS A 163 12.70 -7.93 5.05
N ASN A 164 12.21 -8.72 6.00
CA ASN A 164 10.86 -8.69 6.57
C ASN A 164 10.73 -7.73 7.77
N HIS A 165 11.78 -6.98 8.11
CA HIS A 165 11.77 -5.97 9.17
C HIS A 165 11.64 -4.56 8.61
N LEU A 166 10.81 -3.74 9.24
CA LEU A 166 10.59 -2.35 8.83
C LEU A 166 10.49 -1.44 10.05
N HIS A 167 11.10 -0.26 10.00
CA HIS A 167 11.03 0.73 11.06
C HIS A 167 10.27 1.96 10.56
N VAL A 168 9.26 2.39 11.31
CA VAL A 168 8.57 3.66 11.07
C VAL A 168 9.36 4.78 11.74
N GLY A 169 9.93 5.67 10.92
CA GLY A 169 10.64 6.87 11.39
C GLY A 169 9.69 8.04 11.64
N LEU A 170 8.82 8.33 10.66
CA LEU A 170 7.82 9.39 10.76
C LEU A 170 6.41 8.79 10.65
N PRO A 171 5.65 8.73 11.76
CA PRO A 171 4.38 8.01 11.82
C PRO A 171 3.19 8.89 11.38
N THR A 172 3.27 9.50 10.20
CA THR A 172 2.16 10.21 9.55
C THR A 172 1.14 9.23 8.95
N ASN A 173 0.04 9.72 8.40
CA ASN A 173 -1.06 8.90 7.88
C ASN A 173 -1.01 8.80 6.36
N PHE A 174 -1.44 7.67 5.82
CA PHE A 174 -1.81 7.57 4.41
C PHE A 174 -3.05 8.42 4.16
N LYS A 175 -3.04 9.26 3.13
CA LYS A 175 -4.20 10.07 2.75
C LYS A 175 -4.69 9.64 1.39
N ALA A 176 -5.82 8.95 1.35
CA ALA A 176 -6.40 8.39 0.15
C ALA A 176 -7.45 9.33 -0.46
N ALA A 177 -7.47 9.40 -1.78
CA ALA A 177 -8.61 9.90 -2.55
C ALA A 177 -9.68 8.80 -2.68
N PRO A 178 -10.94 9.16 -2.97
CA PRO A 178 -11.98 8.16 -3.18
C PRO A 178 -11.80 7.50 -4.55
N PHE A 179 -12.40 6.33 -4.76
CA PHE A 179 -12.62 5.79 -6.10
C PHE A 179 -13.71 6.60 -6.82
N GLU A 180 -13.94 6.32 -8.11
CA GLU A 180 -15.11 6.90 -8.80
C GLU A 180 -16.42 6.24 -8.36
N ASN A 181 -16.37 4.93 -8.09
CA ASN A 181 -17.50 4.19 -7.52
C ASN A 181 -17.49 4.31 -5.98
N GLU A 182 -18.65 4.63 -5.41
CA GLU A 182 -18.88 4.68 -3.96
C GLU A 182 -18.70 3.31 -3.30
N GLU A 183 -19.06 2.19 -3.94
CA GLU A 183 -18.87 0.84 -3.40
C GLU A 183 -17.40 0.51 -3.19
N HIS A 184 -16.52 0.88 -4.13
CA HIS A 184 -15.08 0.70 -3.96
C HIS A 184 -14.50 1.68 -2.93
N THR A 185 -15.10 2.86 -2.79
CA THR A 185 -14.72 3.82 -1.75
C THR A 185 -15.10 3.31 -0.36
N ALA A 186 -16.23 2.61 -0.23
CA ALA A 186 -16.65 1.98 1.02
C ALA A 186 -15.59 1.01 1.56
N ILE A 187 -14.93 0.23 0.70
CA ILE A 187 -13.80 -0.64 1.10
C ILE A 187 -12.71 0.16 1.84
N LEU A 188 -12.37 1.37 1.36
CA LEU A 188 -11.36 2.19 2.03
C LEU A 188 -11.87 2.83 3.33
N GLN A 189 -13.17 3.14 3.40
CA GLN A 189 -13.79 3.71 4.59
C GLN A 189 -13.91 2.68 5.70
N ASP A 190 -14.25 1.43 5.36
CA ASP A 190 -14.26 0.30 6.28
C ASP A 190 -12.85 0.06 6.83
N LEU A 191 -11.83 0.00 5.94
CA LEU A 191 -10.44 -0.09 6.36
C LEU A 191 -9.99 1.09 7.24
N GLU A 192 -10.42 2.31 6.94
CA GLU A 192 -10.14 3.48 7.78
C GLU A 192 -10.74 3.33 9.19
N ALA A 193 -12.01 2.95 9.29
CA ALA A 193 -12.70 2.77 10.55
C ALA A 193 -12.03 1.67 11.39
N ASP A 194 -11.77 0.50 10.81
CA ASP A 194 -11.17 -0.61 11.52
C ASP A 194 -9.73 -0.30 11.96
N ILE A 195 -8.95 0.40 11.12
CA ILE A 195 -7.59 0.85 11.46
C ILE A 195 -7.61 1.90 12.60
N ASP A 196 -8.66 2.72 12.68
CA ASP A 196 -8.84 3.69 13.77
C ASP A 196 -9.17 3.02 15.11
N GLU A 197 -9.92 1.93 15.06
CA GLU A 197 -10.32 1.15 16.23
C GLU A 197 -9.19 0.29 16.81
N ILE A 198 -8.10 0.03 16.07
CA ILE A 198 -6.94 -0.73 16.55
C ILE A 198 -6.52 -0.30 17.96
N ARG A 199 -6.52 -1.25 18.88
CA ARG A 199 -5.91 -1.17 20.21
C ARG A 199 -4.99 -2.37 20.38
N TYR A 200 -3.68 -2.13 20.31
CA TYR A 200 -2.67 -3.18 20.43
C TYR A 200 -2.13 -3.23 21.85
N ASP A 201 -2.16 -4.40 22.48
CA ASP A 201 -1.59 -4.61 23.82
C ASP A 201 -0.19 -5.20 23.72
N ALA A 202 0.83 -4.42 24.09
CA ALA A 202 2.22 -4.84 24.10
C ALA A 202 2.65 -5.45 25.45
N GLY A 203 1.69 -5.79 26.32
CA GLY A 203 1.91 -6.32 27.67
C GLY A 203 1.77 -5.29 28.79
N ASP A 204 1.47 -4.03 28.46
CA ASP A 204 1.26 -2.93 29.39
C ASP A 204 -0.05 -2.17 29.16
N GLY A 205 -1.00 -2.84 28.51
CA GLY A 205 -2.33 -2.35 28.24
C GLY A 205 -2.52 -1.89 26.79
N PRO A 206 -3.77 -1.58 26.40
CA PRO A 206 -4.11 -1.24 25.03
C PRO A 206 -3.50 0.10 24.60
N LEU A 207 -2.78 0.10 23.48
CA LEU A 207 -2.13 1.26 22.88
C LEU A 207 -2.73 1.59 21.51
N GLU A 208 -2.80 2.87 21.19
CA GLU A 208 -3.05 3.31 19.82
C GLU A 208 -1.76 3.12 18.98
N VAL A 209 -1.88 2.36 17.89
CA VAL A 209 -0.79 2.22 16.91
C VAL A 209 -0.92 3.31 15.85
N PRO A 210 0.11 4.15 15.63
CA PRO A 210 0.01 5.25 14.67
C PRO A 210 0.07 4.74 13.23
N VAL A 211 0.16 5.67 12.27
CA VAL A 211 -0.04 5.42 10.83
C VAL A 211 -1.45 4.92 10.56
N LYS A 212 -2.35 5.85 10.27
CA LYS A 212 -3.75 5.58 9.92
C LYS A 212 -3.96 5.68 8.40
N LEU A 213 -5.06 5.09 7.92
CA LEU A 213 -5.64 5.41 6.63
C LEU A 213 -6.62 6.57 6.84
N ARG A 214 -6.57 7.58 5.98
CA ARG A 214 -7.49 8.72 5.99
C ARG A 214 -8.10 8.88 4.61
N VAL A 215 -9.39 8.61 4.47
CA VAL A 215 -10.10 8.76 3.19
C VAL A 215 -10.66 10.17 3.09
N TYR A 216 -10.36 10.85 1.99
CA TYR A 216 -10.85 12.19 1.71
C TYR A 216 -11.78 12.16 0.50
N GLU A 217 -12.59 13.21 0.34
CA GLU A 217 -13.48 13.37 -0.82
C GLU A 217 -12.74 13.91 -2.07
N SER A 218 -11.52 14.42 -1.91
CA SER A 218 -10.80 15.15 -2.95
C SER A 218 -9.69 14.33 -3.59
N LEU A 219 -9.66 14.31 -4.93
CA LEU A 219 -8.58 13.74 -5.75
C LEU A 219 -7.23 14.47 -5.58
N PHE A 220 -7.22 15.65 -4.95
CA PHE A 220 -6.00 16.46 -4.86
C PHE A 220 -5.23 16.24 -3.55
N VAL A 221 -5.84 15.66 -2.53
CA VAL A 221 -5.21 15.47 -1.22
C VAL A 221 -3.96 14.58 -1.31
N PRO A 222 -3.97 13.43 -1.99
CA PRO A 222 -2.79 12.57 -2.10
C PRO A 222 -1.65 13.22 -2.91
N LEU A 223 -1.95 14.24 -3.71
CA LEU A 223 -0.99 14.94 -4.58
C LEU A 223 -0.26 16.09 -3.88
N ALA A 224 -0.57 16.38 -2.61
CA ALA A 224 -0.03 17.55 -1.91
C ALA A 224 1.50 17.62 -1.89
N LYS A 225 2.19 16.47 -1.92
CA LYS A 225 3.65 16.38 -1.98
C LYS A 225 4.22 16.18 -3.37
N TRP A 226 3.38 15.94 -4.38
CA TRP A 226 3.83 15.63 -5.73
C TRP A 226 4.66 16.76 -6.37
N PRO A 227 4.33 18.07 -6.21
CA PRO A 227 5.17 19.15 -6.73
C PRO A 227 6.61 19.16 -6.19
N MET A 228 6.85 18.61 -4.99
CA MET A 228 8.19 18.53 -4.40
C MET A 228 9.07 17.47 -5.06
N LEU A 229 8.49 16.59 -5.89
CA LEU A 229 9.18 15.47 -6.54
C LEU A 229 9.48 15.71 -8.03
N VAL A 230 8.94 16.79 -8.60
CA VAL A 230 9.05 17.16 -10.03
C VAL A 230 10.00 18.37 -10.22
N SER A 231 10.68 18.80 -9.16
CA SER A 231 11.60 19.95 -9.14
C SER A 231 12.99 19.65 -9.70
#